data_AF-A0AAJ2ASW9-F1
#
_entry.id   AF-A0AAJ2ASW9-F1
#
_cell.length_a   1.000
_cell.length_b   1.000
_cell.length_c   1.000
_cell.angle_alpha   90.00
_cell.angle_beta   90.00
_cell.angle_gamma   90.00
#
_symmetry.space_group_name_H-M   'P 1'
#
loop_
_entity.id
_entity.type
_entity.pdbx_description
1 polymer ?
#
loop_
_entity_poly.entity_id
_entity_poly.type
_entity_poly.pdbx_seq_one_letter_code
_entity_poly.pdbx_strand_id
1 'polypeptide(L)' 'MSTESYMRNGHTVNIDIDRDPTGLCTWSYTIDADGYTEMRDRPVETAEAALHAAKEHANAKADMLPAG' A
#
# COMPACT_ATOMS: atom_id res chain seq x y z
N MET A 1 8.70 10.63 -0.58
CA MET A 1 8.49 9.23 -0.19
C MET A 1 8.01 9.20 1.25
N SER A 2 6.84 8.62 1.47
CA SER A 2 6.31 8.31 2.80
C SER A 2 6.06 6.82 2.84
N THR A 3 6.65 6.15 3.83
CA THR A 3 6.58 4.70 3.96
C THR A 3 5.96 4.36 5.31
N GLU A 4 5.00 3.45 5.33
CA GLU A 4 4.32 3.01 6.55
C GLU A 4 4.25 1.48 6.61
N SER A 5 4.60 0.91 7.76
CA SER A 5 4.66 -0.53 7.97
C SER A 5 3.80 -0.93 9.17
N TYR A 6 2.99 -1.97 9.02
CA TYR A 6 2.14 -2.49 10.09
C TYR A 6 1.83 -3.98 9.90
N MET A 7 1.39 -4.65 10.98
CA MET A 7 0.95 -6.04 10.91
C MET A 7 -0.56 -6.15 10.74
N ARG A 8 -1.00 -7.04 9.85
CA ARG A 8 -2.40 -7.36 9.61
C ARG A 8 -2.56 -8.84 9.33
N ASN A 9 -3.43 -9.50 10.09
CA ASN A 9 -3.73 -10.93 9.92
C ASN A 9 -2.49 -11.86 9.93
N GLY A 10 -1.48 -11.54 10.75
CA GLY A 10 -0.21 -12.28 10.81
C GLY A 10 0.82 -11.87 9.75
N HIS A 11 0.43 -11.06 8.77
CA HIS A 11 1.29 -10.62 7.67
C HIS A 11 1.85 -9.22 7.91
N THR A 12 3.07 -8.98 7.42
CA THR A 12 3.68 -7.64 7.44
C THR A 12 3.28 -6.87 6.19
N VAL A 13 2.54 -5.78 6.36
CA VAL A 13 2.16 -4.88 5.29
C VAL A 13 3.10 -3.68 5.29
N ASN A 14 3.70 -3.39 4.14
CA ASN A 14 4.49 -2.20 3.89
C ASN A 14 3.80 -1.38 2.80
N ILE A 15 3.55 -0.11 3.05
CA ILE A 15 2.98 0.82 2.08
C ILE A 15 4.05 1.84 1.74
N ASP A 16 4.24 2.10 0.46
CA ASP A 16 5.09 3.16 -0.04
C ASP A 16 4.29 4.14 -0.90
N ILE A 17 4.43 5.43 -0.60
CA ILE A 17 3.81 6.51 -1.35
C ILE A 17 4.89 7.35 -1.99
N ASP A 18 4.81 7.42 -3.31
CA ASP A 18 5.68 8.26 -4.12
C ASP A 18 4.88 9.41 -4.74
N ARG A 19 5.59 10.50 -5.04
CA ARG A 19 5.00 11.67 -5.69
C ARG A 19 5.68 11.84 -7.03
N ASP A 20 4.89 11.67 -8.07
CA ASP A 20 5.30 11.84 -9.44
C ASP A 20 5.59 13.33 -9.73
N PRO A 21 6.50 13.68 -10.66
CA PRO A 21 6.79 15.06 -11.06
C PRO A 21 5.56 15.86 -11.53
N THR A 22 4.47 15.20 -11.87
CA THR A 22 3.17 15.83 -12.16
C THR A 22 2.45 16.38 -10.92
N GLY A 23 2.97 16.12 -9.72
CA GLY A 23 2.37 16.49 -8.43
C GLY A 23 1.37 15.48 -7.90
N LEU A 24 1.10 14.41 -8.66
CA LEU A 24 0.21 13.34 -8.25
C LEU A 24 0.93 12.31 -7.38
N CYS A 25 0.22 11.74 -6.43
CA CYS A 25 0.70 10.70 -5.54
C CYS A 25 0.35 9.32 -6.10
N THR A 26 1.35 8.47 -6.22
CA THR A 26 1.20 7.03 -6.46
C THR A 26 1.38 6.28 -5.15
N TRP A 27 0.85 5.07 -5.10
CA TRP A 27 1.07 4.19 -3.95
C TRP A 27 1.34 2.78 -4.42
N SER A 28 2.14 2.08 -3.62
CA SER A 28 2.39 0.66 -3.72
C SER A 28 2.31 0.04 -2.33
N TYR A 29 1.99 -1.25 -2.26
CA TYR A 29 2.12 -1.99 -1.02
C TYR A 29 2.75 -3.36 -1.25
N THR A 30 3.43 -3.85 -0.22
CA THR A 30 4.04 -5.18 -0.17
C THR A 30 3.49 -5.94 1.03
N ILE A 31 3.15 -7.22 0.85
CA ILE A 31 2.78 -8.13 1.95
C ILE A 31 3.88 -9.18 2.10
N ASP A 32 4.39 -9.33 3.33
CA ASP A 32 5.48 -10.24 3.74
C ASP A 32 6.80 -10.08 2.98
N ALA A 33 7.00 -8.92 2.36
CA ALA A 33 8.16 -8.54 1.53
C ALA A 33 8.41 -9.40 0.27
N ASP A 34 7.98 -10.66 0.26
CA ASP A 34 8.27 -11.65 -0.80
C ASP A 34 7.00 -12.10 -1.56
N GLY A 35 5.80 -11.84 -1.02
CA GLY A 35 4.57 -12.50 -1.47
C GLY A 35 3.71 -11.74 -2.48
N TYR A 36 3.64 -10.40 -2.38
CA TYR A 36 2.72 -9.62 -3.21
C TYR A 36 3.07 -8.15 -3.26
N THR A 37 3.35 -7.62 -4.46
CA THR A 37 3.51 -6.18 -4.71
C THR A 37 2.42 -5.73 -5.66
N GLU A 38 1.56 -4.81 -5.23
CA GLU A 38 0.54 -4.21 -6.08
C GLU A 38 0.75 -2.70 -6.13
N MET A 39 0.75 -2.15 -7.34
CA MET A 39 0.91 -0.73 -7.60
C MET A 39 -0.30 -0.26 -8.39
N ARG A 40 -0.88 0.87 -7.99
CA ARG A 40 -2.11 1.36 -8.62
C ARG A 40 -1.80 2.38 -9.72
N ASP A 41 -2.42 2.17 -10.87
CA ASP A 41 -2.25 2.98 -12.09
C ASP A 41 -2.99 4.33 -12.08
N ARG A 42 -3.83 4.59 -11.06
CA ARG A 42 -4.57 5.85 -10.92
C ARG A 42 -3.98 6.72 -9.82
N PRO A 43 -3.08 7.65 -10.17
CA PRO A 43 -2.47 8.55 -9.20
C PRO A 43 -3.52 9.54 -8.65
N VAL A 44 -3.38 9.92 -7.38
CA VAL A 44 -4.33 10.78 -6.64
C VAL A 44 -3.67 12.09 -6.22
N GLU A 45 -4.44 13.14 -5.97
CA GLU A 45 -3.89 14.48 -5.73
C GLU A 45 -3.19 14.64 -4.37
N THR A 46 -3.55 13.83 -3.36
CA THR A 46 -3.04 13.97 -1.99
C THR A 46 -2.41 12.69 -1.47
N ALA A 47 -1.35 12.84 -0.66
CA ALA A 47 -0.67 11.72 -0.02
C ALA A 47 -1.59 11.00 0.98
N GLU A 48 -2.50 11.72 1.64
CA GLU A 48 -3.49 11.13 2.55
C GLU A 48 -4.49 10.23 1.79
N ALA A 49 -4.98 10.68 0.63
CA ALA A 49 -5.85 9.85 -0.20
C ALA A 49 -5.11 8.62 -0.74
N ALA A 50 -3.83 8.77 -1.10
CA ALA A 50 -2.99 7.66 -1.52
C ALA A 50 -2.80 6.64 -0.39
N LEU A 51 -2.53 7.11 0.83
CA LEU A 51 -2.36 6.27 2.01
C LEU A 51 -3.63 5.52 2.38
N HIS A 52 -4.76 6.21 2.37
CA HIS A 52 -6.05 5.59 2.69
C HIS A 52 -6.38 4.49 1.66
N ALA A 53 -6.26 4.79 0.37
CA ALA A 53 -6.52 3.81 -0.69
C ALA A 53 -5.56 2.60 -0.62
N ALA A 54 -4.28 2.84 -0.36
CA ALA A 54 -3.28 1.78 -0.20
C ALA A 54 -3.61 0.89 1.01
N LYS A 55 -3.98 1.47 2.15
CA LYS A 55 -4.40 0.73 3.35
C LYS A 55 -5.62 -0.13 3.09
N GLU A 56 -6.65 0.42 2.46
CA GLU A 56 -7.86 -0.34 2.16
C GLU A 56 -7.56 -1.55 1.27
N HIS A 57 -6.78 -1.36 0.20
CA HIS A 57 -6.38 -2.45 -0.69
C HIS A 57 -5.50 -3.49 0.02
N ALA A 58 -4.46 -3.04 0.73
CA ALA A 58 -3.53 -3.93 1.41
C ALA A 58 -4.22 -4.72 2.52
N ASN A 59 -5.12 -4.09 3.28
CA ASN A 59 -5.92 -4.76 4.31
C ASN A 59 -6.84 -5.81 3.70
N ALA A 60 -7.61 -5.44 2.66
CA ALA A 60 -8.49 -6.39 1.98
C ALA A 60 -7.71 -7.60 1.44
N LYS A 61 -6.50 -7.38 0.93
CA LYS A 61 -5.63 -8.46 0.46
C LYS A 61 -5.10 -9.32 1.61
N ALA A 62 -4.59 -8.69 2.68
CA ALA A 62 -4.08 -9.39 3.86
C ALA A 62 -5.16 -10.21 4.58
N ASP A 63 -6.40 -9.71 4.63
CA ASP A 63 -7.55 -10.40 5.20
C ASP A 63 -8.02 -11.59 4.33
N MET A 64 -7.69 -11.62 3.02
CA MET A 64 -7.93 -12.78 2.15
C MET A 64 -6.85 -13.86 2.23
N LEU A 65 -5.67 -13.53 2.77
CA LEU A 65 -4.60 -14.50 2.95
C LEU A 65 -4.89 -15.38 4.17
N PRO A 66 -4.53 -16.68 4.14
CA PRO A 66 -4.58 -17.51 5.33
C PRO A 66 -3.64 -16.92 6.36
N ALA A 67 -4.10 -16.80 7.62
CA ALA A 67 -3.31 -16.22 8.70
C ALA A 67 -1.89 -16.82 8.73
N GLY A 68 -0.90 -15.93 8.66
CA GLY A 68 0.53 -16.26 8.69
C GLY A 68 1.02 -16.78 10.04
#